data_AF-A0A6P0XWC8-F1
#
_entry.id   AF-A0A6P0XWC8-F1
#
_cell.length_a   1.000
_cell.length_b   1.000
_cell.length_c   1.000
_cell.angle_alpha   90.00
_cell.angle_beta   90.00
_cell.angle_gamma   90.00
#
_symmetry.space_group_name_H-M   'P 1'
#
loop_
_entity.id
_entity.type
_entity.pdbx_description
1 polymer ?
#
loop_
_entity_poly.entity_id
_entity_poly.type
_entity_poly.pdbx_seq_one_letter_code
_entity_poly.pdbx_strand_id
1 'polypeptide(L)' 'MNLPLRPEDSEIILDLQSILNQVYDQGRYDLIIDYQQKIIPALSKTDAIWAENI' A
#
# COMPACT_ATOMS: atom_id res chain seq x y z
N MET A 1 -5.74 -6.37 -13.16
CA MET A 1 -5.35 -7.10 -11.93
C MET A 1 -6.67 -7.51 -11.30
N ASN A 2 -7.04 -8.78 -11.39
CA ASN A 2 -8.38 -9.23 -10.99
C ASN A 2 -8.29 -9.94 -9.63
N LEU A 3 -9.25 -9.66 -8.76
CA LEU A 3 -9.36 -10.34 -7.48
C LEU A 3 -9.72 -11.82 -7.75
N PRO A 4 -9.00 -12.81 -7.19
CA PRO A 4 -9.32 -14.21 -7.38
C PRO A 4 -10.58 -14.56 -6.57
N LEU A 5 -11.73 -14.34 -7.20
CA LEU A 5 -13.05 -14.72 -6.67
C LEU A 5 -13.32 -16.21 -6.94
N ARG A 6 -14.31 -16.79 -6.25
CA ARG A 6 -14.74 -18.16 -6.58
C ARG A 6 -15.43 -18.15 -7.94
N PRO A 7 -15.44 -19.26 -8.70
CA PRO A 7 -16.04 -19.31 -10.03
C PRO A 7 -17.51 -18.90 -10.08
N GLU A 8 -18.25 -19.13 -8.98
CA GLU A 8 -19.66 -18.77 -8.81
C GLU A 8 -19.90 -17.31 -8.41
N ASP A 9 -18.85 -16.58 -8.01
CA ASP A 9 -18.96 -15.18 -7.60
C ASP A 9 -18.92 -14.26 -8.83
N SER A 10 -19.88 -13.34 -8.92
CA SER A 10 -19.86 -12.29 -9.94
C SER A 10 -18.68 -11.34 -9.73
N GLU A 11 -18.06 -10.88 -10.81
CA GLU A 11 -17.03 -9.84 -10.72
C GLU A 11 -17.58 -8.58 -10.04
N ILE A 12 -16.81 -8.04 -9.08
CA ILE A 12 -17.19 -6.86 -8.29
C ILE A 12 -16.26 -5.72 -8.66
N ILE A 13 -16.84 -4.53 -8.87
CA ILE A 13 -16.07 -3.29 -8.98
C ILE A 13 -15.77 -2.82 -7.56
N LEU A 14 -14.49 -2.88 -7.17
CA LEU A 14 -14.01 -2.45 -5.86
C LEU A 14 -13.15 -1.20 -6.01
N ASP A 15 -13.48 -0.16 -5.23
CA ASP A 15 -12.58 0.96 -5.01
C ASP A 15 -11.54 0.56 -3.94
N LEU A 16 -10.48 -0.13 -4.40
CA LEU A 16 -9.42 -0.60 -3.52
C LEU A 16 -8.70 0.54 -2.79
N GLN A 17 -8.60 1.72 -3.41
CA GLN A 17 -7.92 2.86 -2.81
C GLN A 17 -8.69 3.36 -1.58
N SER A 18 -10.01 3.51 -1.70
CA SER A 18 -10.85 3.95 -0.59
C SER A 18 -10.87 2.93 0.55
N ILE A 19 -11.00 1.63 0.22
CA ILE A 19 -11.00 0.55 1.22
C ILE A 19 -9.66 0.52 1.97
N LEU A 20 -8.54 0.60 1.26
CA LEU A 20 -7.22 0.59 1.86
C LEU A 20 -7.03 1.76 2.83
N ASN A 21 -7.41 2.97 2.42
CA ASN A 21 -7.28 4.17 3.27
C ASN A 21 -8.10 4.03 4.55
N GLN A 22 -9.35 3.56 4.45
CA GLN A 22 -10.21 3.35 5.62
C GLN A 22 -9.60 2.35 6.62
N VAL A 23 -9.06 1.24 6.12
CA VAL A 23 -8.37 0.24 6.98
C VAL A 23 -7.12 0.84 7.61
N TYR A 24 -6.38 1.66 6.87
CA TYR A 24 -5.18 2.35 7.37
C TYR A 24 -5.49 3.29 8.53
N ASP A 25 -6.52 4.13 8.34
CA ASP A 25 -6.96 5.11 9.31
C ASP A 25 -7.49 4.42 10.58
N GLN A 26 -8.33 3.39 10.42
CA GLN A 26 -8.86 2.62 11.54
C GLN A 26 -7.77 1.87 12.31
N GLY A 27 -6.77 1.34 11.60
CA GLY A 27 -5.62 0.68 12.19
C GLY A 27 -4.61 1.65 12.82
N ARG A 28 -4.70 2.96 12.52
CA ARG A 28 -3.73 3.99 12.90
C ARG A 28 -2.30 3.62 12.52
N TYR A 29 -2.14 3.02 11.33
CA TYR A 29 -0.84 2.48 10.92
C TYR A 29 0.20 3.56 10.67
N ASP A 30 -0.23 4.78 10.35
CA ASP A 30 0.61 5.98 10.30
C ASP A 30 1.35 6.25 11.63
N LEU A 31 0.79 5.81 12.77
CA LEU A 31 1.37 5.99 14.09
C LEU A 31 2.15 4.78 14.61
N ILE A 32 1.97 3.62 13.97
CA ILE A 32 2.56 2.35 14.40
C ILE A 32 3.76 1.98 13.53
N ILE A 33 3.68 2.28 12.24
CA ILE A 33 4.70 1.94 11.26
C ILE A 33 5.62 3.14 11.07
N ASP A 34 6.89 2.94 11.43
CA ASP A 34 7.94 3.93 11.18
C ASP A 34 8.43 3.83 9.72
N TYR A 35 7.84 4.65 8.85
CA TYR A 35 8.24 4.74 7.44
C TYR A 35 9.58 5.42 7.21
N GLN A 36 10.20 5.99 8.25
CA GLN A 36 11.52 6.61 8.17
C GLN A 36 12.64 5.61 8.43
N GLN A 37 12.31 4.34 8.73
CA GLN A 37 13.31 3.30 8.90
C GLN A 37 14.16 3.13 7.64
N LYS A 38 15.45 2.92 7.88
CA LYS A 38 16.39 2.61 6.79
C LYS A 38 16.02 1.28 6.14
N ILE A 39 15.76 1.33 4.83
CA ILE A 39 15.43 0.16 4.02
C ILE A 39 16.70 -0.66 3.79
N ILE A 40 16.58 -1.99 3.93
CA ILE A 40 17.67 -2.95 3.69
C ILE A 40 17.21 -3.99 2.65
N PRO A 41 17.92 -4.16 1.53
CA PRO A 41 19.11 -3.41 1.12
C PRO A 41 18.78 -1.93 0.80
N ALA A 42 19.78 -1.07 0.89
CA ALA A 42 19.61 0.35 0.58
C ALA A 42 19.12 0.52 -0.87
N LEU A 43 18.25 1.51 -1.08
CA LEU A 43 17.77 1.88 -2.40
C LEU A 43 18.92 2.31 -3.32
N SER A 44 18.73 2.13 -4.62
CA SER A 44 19.60 2.75 -5.61
C SER A 44 19.53 4.28 -5.47
N LYS A 45 20.56 5.00 -5.96
CA LYS A 45 20.56 6.48 -5.90
C LYS A 45 19.33 7.08 -6.57
N THR A 46 18.89 6.53 -7.69
CA THR A 46 17.72 7.02 -8.43
C THR A 46 16.44 6.82 -7.63
N ASP A 47 16.26 5.63 -7.04
CA ASP A 47 15.04 5.32 -6.27
C ASP A 47 15.00 6.09 -4.95
N ALA A 48 16.16 6.31 -4.32
CA ALA A 48 16.25 7.13 -3.11
C ALA A 48 15.85 8.58 -3.38
N ILE A 49 16.35 9.19 -4.46
CA ILE A 49 15.96 10.56 -4.85
C ILE A 49 14.45 10.63 -5.13
N TRP A 50 13.89 9.63 -5.82
CA TRP A 50 12.45 9.60 -6.06
C TRP A 50 11.66 9.53 -4.73
N ALA A 51 12.04 8.64 -3.82
CA ALA A 51 11.36 8.43 -2.53
C ALA A 51 11.39 9.66 -1.62
N GLU A 52 12.45 10.47 -1.67
CA GLU A 52 12.56 11.72 -0.89
C GLU A 52 11.68 12.86 -1.43
N ASN A 53 11.16 12.76 -2.66
CA ASN A 53 10.39 13.81 -3.32
C ASN A 53 8.89 13.50 -3.43
N ILE A 54 8.38 12.58 -2.60
CA ILE A 54 6.96 12.17 -2.55
C ILE A 54 6.30 12.65 -1.26
#